data_AF-A0A2K3K7P3-F1
#
_entry.id   AF-A0A2K3K7P3-F1
#
_cell.length_a   1.000
_cell.length_b   1.000
_cell.length_c   1.000
_cell.angle_alpha   90.00
_cell.angle_beta   90.00
_cell.angle_gamma   90.00
#
_symmetry.space_group_name_H-M   'P 1'
#
loop_
_entity.id
_entity.type
_entity.pdbx_description
1 polymer ?
#
loop_
_entity_poly.entity_id
_entity_poly.type
_entity_poly.pdbx_seq_one_letter_code
_entity_poly.pdbx_strand_id
1 'polypeptide(L)'
;MSINIDDNELGIEMEEAFTLCPSLPVPNVQEMVEINPLQVPKRYIRNQEEMEKVNYMPHLSSEIPVIDLTLLSNGNMEELHKLDIACK
;
A
#
# COMPACT_ATOMS: atom_id res chain seq x y z
N MET A 1 18.88 21.60 49.50
CA MET A 1 17.40 21.60 49.54
C MET A 1 16.96 20.15 49.61
N SER A 2 16.11 19.79 50.57
CA SER A 2 15.70 18.40 50.77
C SER A 2 14.69 17.98 49.70
N ILE A 3 14.87 16.79 49.14
CA ILE A 3 13.92 16.15 48.23
C ILE A 3 13.04 15.25 49.11
N ASN A 4 11.71 15.44 49.05
CA ASN A 4 10.75 14.61 49.78
C ASN A 4 9.78 13.91 48.81
N ILE A 5 9.38 12.71 49.23
CA ILE A 5 8.76 11.59 48.49
C ILE A 5 7.65 11.04 49.40
N ASP A 6 6.45 10.63 48.96
CA ASP A 6 5.89 10.48 47.60
C ASP A 6 4.41 10.93 47.59
N ASP A 7 3.76 10.95 46.42
CA ASP A 7 2.29 10.80 46.33
C ASP A 7 1.92 9.88 45.15
N ASN A 8 1.95 8.57 45.44
CA ASN A 8 1.47 7.49 44.60
C ASN A 8 -0.05 7.55 44.43
N GLU A 9 -0.53 7.75 43.19
CA GLU A 9 -1.92 7.42 42.84
C GLU A 9 -2.04 6.77 41.45
N LEU A 10 -2.05 5.44 41.50
CA LEU A 10 -2.90 4.51 40.74
C LEU A 10 -3.09 4.75 39.24
N GLY A 11 -2.53 3.83 38.46
CA GLY A 11 -2.63 3.84 37.00
C GLY A 11 -4.05 3.63 36.47
N ILE A 12 -4.27 4.21 35.30
CA ILE A 12 -5.23 3.71 34.32
C ILE A 12 -4.39 3.37 33.10
N GLU A 13 -4.05 2.09 32.92
CA GLU A 13 -3.67 1.58 31.61
C GLU A 13 -4.92 1.70 30.74
N MET A 14 -5.03 2.83 30.03
CA MET A 14 -6.11 3.04 29.08
C MET A 14 -5.82 2.11 27.90
N GLU A 15 -6.45 0.94 27.90
CA GLU A 15 -6.52 0.11 26.70
C GLU A 15 -7.06 0.99 25.57
N GLU A 16 -6.19 1.40 24.65
CA GLU A 16 -6.57 2.07 23.42
C GLU A 16 -7.36 1.07 22.59
N ALA A 17 -8.67 1.00 22.86
CA ALA A 17 -9.62 0.36 21.99
C ALA A 17 -9.44 0.98 20.60
N PHE A 18 -8.80 0.23 19.69
CA PHE A 18 -8.58 0.64 18.32
C PHE A 18 -9.93 1.00 17.70
N THR A 19 -10.21 2.30 17.65
CA THR A 19 -11.39 2.83 17.01
C THR A 19 -11.22 2.59 15.52
N LEU A 20 -11.80 1.48 15.05
CA LEU A 20 -11.96 1.17 13.63
C LEU A 20 -12.88 2.23 13.02
N CYS A 21 -12.32 3.42 12.75
CA CYS A 21 -13.01 4.49 12.07
C CYS A 21 -13.54 3.91 10.74
N PRO A 22 -14.86 3.97 10.49
CA PRO A 22 -15.41 3.51 9.23
C PRO A 22 -14.75 4.31 8.11
N SER A 23 -14.43 3.64 7.00
CA SER A 23 -13.83 4.30 5.85
C SER A 23 -14.76 5.43 5.37
N LEU A 24 -14.18 6.62 5.20
CA LEU A 24 -14.93 7.76 4.65
C LEU A 24 -15.48 7.36 3.27
N PRO A 25 -16.76 7.65 2.97
CA PRO A 25 -17.32 7.35 1.66
C PRO A 25 -16.49 8.05 0.58
N VAL A 26 -16.01 7.26 -0.37
CA VAL A 26 -15.20 7.75 -1.50
C VAL A 26 -16.16 7.94 -2.69
N PRO A 27 -16.55 9.19 -3.04
CA PRO A 27 -17.23 9.51 -4.29
C PRO A 27 -16.69 8.76 -5.52
N ASN A 28 -17.61 8.37 -6.40
CA ASN A 28 -17.31 7.60 -7.61
C ASN A 28 -16.47 8.44 -8.59
N VAL A 29 -15.26 7.97 -8.91
CA VAL A 29 -14.33 8.69 -9.78
C VAL A 29 -14.81 8.85 -11.22
N GLN A 30 -15.68 7.97 -11.72
CA GLN A 30 -16.24 8.05 -13.08
C GLN A 30 -17.28 9.17 -13.16
N GLU A 31 -18.24 9.18 -12.23
CA GLU A 31 -19.27 10.24 -12.10
C GLU A 31 -18.62 11.63 -11.92
N MET A 32 -17.53 11.71 -11.16
CA MET A 32 -16.79 12.96 -10.96
C MET A 32 -16.14 13.48 -12.25
N VAL A 33 -15.66 12.60 -13.12
CA VAL A 33 -15.08 12.96 -14.43
C VAL A 33 -16.18 13.38 -15.42
N GLU A 34 -17.37 12.77 -15.35
CA GLU A 34 -18.54 13.21 -16.13
C GLU A 34 -19.00 14.62 -15.74
N ILE A 35 -18.95 14.95 -14.44
CA ILE A 35 -19.32 16.28 -13.92
C ILE A 35 -18.25 17.33 -14.26
N ASN A 36 -16.96 17.06 -14.00
CA ASN A 36 -15.87 17.99 -14.30
C ASN A 36 -14.52 17.27 -14.51
N PRO A 37 -14.12 16.98 -15.77
CA PRO A 37 -12.91 16.21 -16.05
C PRO A 37 -11.61 16.97 -15.72
N LEU A 38 -11.66 18.29 -15.52
CA LEU A 38 -10.48 19.11 -15.22
C LEU A 38 -10.19 19.23 -13.72
N GLN A 39 -11.09 18.74 -12.84
CA GLN A 39 -10.98 18.94 -11.40
C GLN A 39 -10.61 17.65 -10.68
N VAL A 40 -9.32 17.48 -10.42
CA VAL A 40 -8.81 16.42 -9.52
C VAL A 40 -8.94 16.88 -8.06
N PRO A 41 -9.71 16.17 -7.21
CA PRO A 41 -9.77 16.47 -5.77
C PRO A 41 -8.43 16.30 -5.09
N LYS A 42 -8.14 17.15 -4.09
CA LYS A 42 -6.88 17.16 -3.34
C LYS A 42 -6.43 15.78 -2.82
N ARG A 43 -7.37 14.91 -2.43
CA ARG A 43 -7.08 13.54 -1.94
C ARG A 43 -6.47 12.58 -2.98
N TYR A 44 -6.52 12.92 -4.27
CA TYR A 44 -5.92 12.14 -5.35
C TYR A 44 -4.66 12.80 -5.93
N ILE A 45 -4.29 14.00 -5.46
CA ILE A 45 -3.06 14.68 -5.85
C ILE A 45 -1.92 14.05 -5.04
N ARG A 46 -1.06 13.30 -5.71
CA ARG A 46 0.16 12.73 -5.12
C ARG A 46 1.19 13.82 -4.86
N ASN A 47 2.05 13.60 -3.87
CA ASN A 47 3.20 14.47 -3.61
C ASN A 47 4.38 14.14 -4.57
N GLN A 48 5.42 14.97 -4.54
CA GLN A 48 6.57 14.85 -5.43
C GLN A 48 7.34 13.52 -5.25
N GLU A 49 7.53 13.06 -4.00
CA GLU A 49 8.23 11.80 -3.70
C GLU A 49 7.44 10.57 -4.19
N GLU A 50 6.11 10.62 -4.11
CA GLU A 50 5.21 9.61 -4.68
C GLU A 50 5.24 9.61 -6.21
N MET A 51 5.38 10.79 -6.84
CA MET A 51 5.55 10.91 -8.29
C MET A 51 6.91 10.39 -8.75
N GLU A 52 7.98 10.61 -7.99
CA GLU A 52 9.32 10.09 -8.30
C GLU A 52 9.35 8.56 -8.28
N LYS A 53 8.61 7.90 -7.37
CA LYS A 53 8.43 6.44 -7.38
C LYS A 53 7.69 5.90 -8.62
N VAL A 54 6.84 6.71 -9.27
CA VAL A 54 6.17 6.35 -10.53
C VAL A 54 7.07 6.57 -11.74
N ASN A 55 7.96 7.56 -11.68
CA ASN A 55 8.97 7.82 -12.70
C ASN A 55 10.21 6.91 -12.54
N TYR A 56 10.39 6.29 -11.38
CA TYR A 56 11.28 5.14 -11.19
C TYR A 56 10.73 3.98 -12.02
N MET A 57 11.22 3.90 -13.25
CA MET A 57 11.02 2.80 -14.19
C MET A 57 12.25 1.90 -14.10
N PRO A 58 12.32 0.96 -13.14
CA PRO A 58 13.38 -0.03 -13.08
C PRO A 58 13.24 -0.95 -14.29
N HIS A 59 13.92 -0.58 -15.37
CA HIS A 59 14.10 -1.39 -16.56
C HIS A 59 12.78 -1.85 -17.20
N LEU A 60 12.11 -0.95 -17.94
CA LEU A 60 11.06 -1.32 -18.93
C LEU A 60 11.53 -2.35 -19.99
N SER A 61 12.82 -2.72 -20.00
CA SER A 61 13.38 -3.83 -20.77
C SER A 61 13.15 -5.22 -20.15
N SER A 62 12.80 -5.29 -18.86
CA SER A 62 12.51 -6.56 -18.17
C SER A 62 11.02 -6.86 -18.28
N GLU A 63 10.64 -7.61 -19.31
CA GLU A 63 9.29 -8.15 -19.46
C GLU A 63 8.92 -8.99 -18.23
N ILE A 64 7.73 -8.77 -17.65
CA ILE A 64 7.25 -9.54 -16.50
C ILE A 64 7.05 -11.00 -16.96
N PRO A 65 7.68 -12.00 -16.30
CA PRO A 65 7.58 -13.38 -16.74
C PRO A 65 6.13 -13.90 -16.79
N VAL A 66 5.70 -14.37 -17.96
CA VAL A 66 4.41 -15.05 -18.14
C VAL A 66 4.60 -16.55 -17.89
N ILE A 67 3.85 -17.06 -16.92
CA ILE A 67 3.93 -18.45 -16.42
C ILE A 67 2.66 -19.21 -16.82
N ASP A 68 2.81 -20.31 -17.55
CA ASP A 68 1.72 -21.25 -17.84
C ASP A 68 1.57 -22.26 -16.69
N LEU A 69 0.55 -22.06 -15.85
CA LEU A 69 0.27 -22.94 -14.72
C LEU A 69 -0.11 -24.36 -15.14
N THR A 70 -0.62 -24.57 -16.35
CA THR A 70 -0.94 -25.92 -16.85
C THR A 70 0.34 -26.69 -17.15
N LEU A 71 1.29 -26.08 -17.87
CA LEU A 71 2.60 -26.66 -18.14
C LEU A 71 3.41 -26.85 -16.85
N LEU A 72 3.39 -25.87 -15.95
CA LEU A 72 4.02 -25.98 -14.62
C LEU A 72 3.46 -27.19 -13.83
N SER A 73 2.14 -27.36 -13.80
CA SER A 73 1.49 -28.49 -13.10
C SER A 73 1.82 -29.86 -13.73
N ASN A 74 2.13 -29.88 -15.03
CA ASN A 74 2.61 -31.06 -15.74
C ASN A 74 4.12 -31.33 -15.54
N GLY A 75 4.80 -30.55 -14.69
CA GLY A 75 6.22 -30.71 -14.37
C GLY A 75 7.17 -30.07 -15.40
N ASN A 76 6.72 -29.07 -16.17
CA ASN A 76 7.58 -28.36 -17.10
C ASN A 76 8.67 -27.55 -16.36
N MET A 77 9.93 -27.78 -16.73
CA MET A 77 11.10 -27.19 -16.09
C MET A 77 11.32 -25.71 -16.48
N GLU A 78 10.93 -25.33 -17.69
CA GLU A 78 11.04 -23.95 -18.18
C GLU A 78 10.08 -23.02 -17.42
N GLU A 79 8.83 -23.43 -17.19
CA GLU A 79 7.86 -22.69 -16.37
C GLU A 79 8.28 -22.63 -14.89
N LEU A 80 8.86 -23.72 -14.35
CA LEU A 80 9.41 -23.70 -12.99
C LEU A 80 10.58 -22.72 -12.86
N HIS A 81 11.44 -22.63 -13.88
CA HIS A 81 12.56 -21.69 -13.91
C HIS A 81 12.08 -20.23 -14.09
N LYS A 82 11.04 -19.97 -14.90
CA LYS A 82 10.40 -18.65 -14.97
C LYS A 82 9.81 -18.23 -13.63
N LEU A 83 9.16 -19.14 -12.90
CA LEU A 83 8.63 -18.88 -11.56
C LEU A 83 9.75 -18.55 -10.57
N ASP A 84 10.84 -19.33 -10.57
CA ASP A 84 12.03 -19.07 -9.72
C ASP A 84 12.70 -17.71 -10.05
N ILE A 85 12.73 -17.28 -11.31
CA ILE A 85 13.17 -15.93 -11.70
C ILE A 85 12.19 -14.85 -11.22
N ALA A 86 10.88 -15.07 -11.37
CA ALA A 86 9.85 -14.09 -11.02
C ALA A 86 9.71 -13.81 -9.51
N CYS A 87 10.20 -14.72 -8.66
CA CYS A 87 10.13 -14.62 -7.20
C CYS A 87 11.42 -14.10 -6.53
N LYS A 88 12.45 -13.73 -7.29
CA LYS A 88 13.74 -13.20 -6.80
C LYS A 88 13.81 -11.68 -6.83
#